data_AF-A0A3P8VX71-F1
#
_entry.id   AF-A0A3P8VX71-F1
#
_cell.length_a   1.000
_cell.length_b   1.000
_cell.length_c   1.000
_cell.angle_alpha   90.00
_cell.angle_beta   90.00
_cell.angle_gamma   90.00
#
_symmetry.space_group_name_H-M   'P 1'
#
loop_
_entity.id
_entity.type
_entity.pdbx_description
1 polymer ?
#
loop_
_entity_poly.entity_id
_entity_poly.type
_entity_poly.pdbx_seq_one_letter_code
_entity_poly.pdbx_strand_id
1 'polypeptide(L)'
;MDVISLSSDDSDVEFVCGIPEVKPPLLTSDGTGVCDVSNRHPPNGLEAKTSEAPKVLCRQSLGLVYITIDENYTEGTLELLSDLIQPGYYPPRDITTHLLHNILLQPQCPHHLCVQAFSLLMRSQRHHRVDTTTVPWDWNLLTTVMANSQDSADRQRCSVIRMFLDYIVQTLEDDFQAKRSGSALNQSIAKSLLSCDQQFSQVRDVIKWLFSAISKSGERKDRTKEGAEPIRIVCSLQRMLSLALEVDQSPALSSVKLSQELFHMLISNVTLRAQRMLLLESLQNTLLRWKLLELLLDYSCPLKTTVPMSLNLLLHFMKNCILAPDSMDGAERWKKWEELVSYLWMLLLGYKATRGSSANEQRARSSSVVFRSEDKLSKPDIHEAVNSFLLRSVDDIGQALPAHVEESLTYLQDYLFEVCQCYNKNP
;
A
#
# COMPACT_ATOMS: atom_id res chain seq x y z
N MET A 1 -0.59 54.31 -0.11
CA MET A 1 -2.04 54.50 0.01
C MET A 1 -2.62 54.34 -1.38
N ASP A 2 -3.35 53.29 -1.76
CA ASP A 2 -3.87 52.17 -0.98
C ASP A 2 -3.91 50.89 -1.82
N VAL A 3 -3.65 49.81 -1.10
CA VAL A 3 -3.76 48.41 -1.47
C VAL A 3 -5.25 48.03 -1.37
N ILE A 4 -5.81 47.40 -2.41
CA ILE A 4 -7.07 46.65 -2.28
C ILE A 4 -6.85 45.24 -2.78
N SER A 5 -6.88 44.34 -1.82
CA SER A 5 -6.79 42.89 -1.90
C SER A 5 -8.00 42.29 -2.61
N LEU A 6 -7.75 41.35 -3.53
CA LEU A 6 -8.73 40.37 -3.98
C LEU A 6 -8.60 39.14 -3.07
N SER A 7 -9.62 38.87 -2.26
CA SER A 7 -9.75 37.62 -1.50
C SER A 7 -10.22 36.52 -2.46
N SER A 8 -9.33 35.58 -2.76
CA SER A 8 -9.68 34.27 -3.31
C SER A 8 -9.85 33.33 -2.12
N ASP A 9 -11.08 32.92 -1.85
CA ASP A 9 -11.37 31.82 -0.93
C ASP A 9 -10.98 30.50 -1.64
N ASP A 10 -9.71 30.11 -1.50
CA ASP A 10 -9.25 28.75 -1.75
C ASP A 10 -9.61 27.89 -0.54
N SER A 11 -10.61 27.02 -0.71
CA SER A 11 -10.85 25.94 0.23
C SER A 11 -9.85 24.82 -0.01
N ASP A 12 -8.75 24.85 0.73
CA ASP A 12 -7.75 23.78 0.84
C ASP A 12 -8.39 22.46 1.32
N VAL A 13 -8.38 21.44 0.47
CA VAL A 13 -8.57 20.04 0.88
C VAL A 13 -7.19 19.42 1.03
N GLU A 14 -6.60 19.56 2.23
CA GLU A 14 -5.39 18.83 2.61
C GLU A 14 -5.68 17.32 2.70
N PHE A 15 -5.18 16.55 1.74
CA PHE A 15 -4.96 15.11 1.94
C PHE A 15 -3.63 14.92 2.67
N VAL A 16 -3.68 14.92 4.00
CA VAL A 16 -2.57 14.57 4.88
C VAL A 16 -2.28 13.08 4.72
N CYS A 17 -1.30 12.73 3.88
CA CYS A 17 -0.65 11.43 3.91
C CYS A 17 0.49 11.52 4.93
N GLY A 18 0.13 11.43 6.21
CA GLY A 18 1.09 11.42 7.31
C GLY A 18 1.84 10.09 7.32
N ILE A 19 3.14 10.15 7.11
CA ILE A 19 4.08 9.07 7.45
C ILE A 19 4.13 9.04 8.99
N PRO A 20 3.74 7.95 9.67
CA PRO A 20 3.89 7.87 11.11
C PRO A 20 5.36 7.63 11.44
N GLU A 21 6.01 8.65 11.97
CA GLU A 21 7.27 8.54 12.70
C GLU A 21 6.99 7.70 13.96
N VAL A 22 7.44 6.45 13.98
CA VAL A 22 7.25 5.54 15.12
C VAL A 22 8.22 5.94 16.22
N LYS A 23 7.75 6.72 17.19
CA LYS A 23 8.39 6.85 18.51
C LYS A 23 7.77 5.84 19.49
N PRO A 24 8.57 5.19 20.35
CA PRO A 24 8.06 4.28 21.38
C PRO A 24 7.23 5.04 22.44
N PRO A 25 6.17 4.43 23.01
CA PRO A 25 5.27 5.13 23.93
C PRO A 25 5.89 5.29 25.33
N LEU A 26 5.90 6.53 25.81
CA LEU A 26 6.12 6.89 27.21
C LEU A 26 4.82 6.73 28.01
N LEU A 27 4.89 5.98 29.11
CA LEU A 27 3.87 5.86 30.13
C LEU A 27 3.91 7.06 31.07
N THR A 28 2.81 7.82 31.20
CA THR A 28 2.53 8.62 32.40
C THR A 28 1.05 8.61 32.75
N SER A 29 0.78 8.48 34.05
CA SER A 29 -0.53 8.48 34.70
C SER A 29 -1.08 9.88 34.93
N ASP A 30 -2.30 9.91 35.48
CA ASP A 30 -3.07 11.04 36.02
C ASP A 30 -4.00 11.70 34.96
N GLY A 31 -5.28 11.97 35.19
CA GLY A 31 -6.09 11.99 36.40
C GLY A 31 -7.11 13.12 36.24
N THR A 32 -8.41 12.79 36.18
CA THR A 32 -9.59 13.65 36.42
C THR A 32 -9.82 14.92 35.57
N GLY A 33 -11.01 15.00 34.96
CA GLY A 33 -11.56 16.25 34.40
C GLY A 33 -12.95 16.08 33.78
N VAL A 34 -13.98 16.14 34.62
CA VAL A 34 -15.41 16.17 34.26
C VAL A 34 -15.76 17.50 33.59
N CYS A 35 -16.49 17.49 32.47
CA CYS A 35 -17.35 18.60 32.03
C CYS A 35 -18.57 18.06 31.25
N ASP A 36 -19.73 18.16 31.91
CA ASP A 36 -21.09 18.04 31.37
C ASP A 36 -21.38 19.13 30.33
N VAL A 37 -22.00 18.79 29.19
CA VAL A 37 -22.87 19.72 28.44
C VAL A 37 -24.08 18.99 27.86
N SER A 38 -25.20 19.21 28.55
CA SER A 38 -26.61 19.21 28.16
C SER A 38 -27.01 18.96 26.69
N ASN A 39 -27.88 17.95 26.55
CA ASN A 39 -29.19 17.99 25.87
C ASN A 39 -29.48 19.15 24.90
N ARG A 40 -29.58 18.82 23.61
CA ARG A 40 -30.53 19.47 22.69
C ARG A 40 -31.20 18.42 21.80
N HIS A 41 -32.53 18.40 21.82
CA HIS A 41 -33.37 17.69 20.85
C HIS A 41 -33.16 18.22 19.43
N PRO A 42 -33.23 17.38 18.39
CA PRO A 42 -33.24 17.85 17.01
C PRO A 42 -34.66 18.31 16.62
N PRO A 43 -34.79 19.36 15.79
CA PRO A 43 -36.07 19.74 15.21
C PRO A 43 -36.45 18.76 14.08
N ASN A 44 -37.74 18.42 14.05
CA ASN A 44 -38.39 17.63 13.02
C ASN A 44 -38.29 18.30 11.64
N GLY A 45 -38.11 17.48 10.59
CA GLY A 45 -38.40 17.88 9.20
C GLY A 45 -37.19 17.79 8.27
N LEU A 46 -36.73 16.58 7.98
CA LEU A 46 -35.94 16.30 6.78
C LEU A 46 -36.67 15.19 6.03
N GLU A 47 -37.28 15.59 4.91
CA GLU A 47 -37.80 14.69 3.90
C GLU A 47 -36.73 13.65 3.56
N ALA A 48 -37.04 12.39 3.79
CA ALA A 48 -36.23 11.29 3.32
C ALA A 48 -36.23 11.34 1.78
N LYS A 49 -35.20 11.96 1.18
CA LYS A 49 -34.88 11.79 -0.23
C LYS A 49 -34.65 10.30 -0.46
N THR A 50 -35.66 9.64 -1.01
CA THR A 50 -35.54 8.33 -1.63
C THR A 50 -34.39 8.41 -2.64
N SER A 51 -33.30 7.69 -2.35
CA SER A 51 -32.14 7.59 -3.24
C SER A 51 -32.58 6.92 -4.55
N GLU A 52 -32.93 7.73 -5.54
CA GLU A 52 -33.23 7.26 -6.89
C GLU A 52 -31.96 6.65 -7.52
N ALA A 53 -32.11 5.60 -8.33
CA ALA A 53 -30.97 4.95 -8.97
C ALA A 53 -30.19 5.94 -9.87
N PRO A 54 -28.85 5.87 -9.94
CA PRO A 54 -28.06 6.77 -10.78
C PRO A 54 -28.50 6.68 -12.25
N LYS A 55 -28.67 7.83 -12.91
CA LYS A 55 -29.14 7.97 -14.29
C LYS A 55 -28.00 8.39 -15.22
N VAL A 56 -27.94 7.77 -16.40
CA VAL A 56 -27.02 8.20 -17.47
C VAL A 56 -27.47 9.57 -17.99
N LEU A 57 -26.53 10.49 -18.16
CA LEU A 57 -26.79 11.77 -18.83
C LEU A 57 -27.29 11.52 -20.26
N CYS A 58 -28.42 12.12 -20.63
CA CYS A 58 -29.02 11.88 -21.93
C CYS A 58 -28.27 12.65 -23.03
N ARG A 59 -28.38 12.17 -24.27
CA ARG A 59 -27.68 12.78 -25.41
C ARG A 59 -28.06 14.25 -25.64
N GLN A 60 -29.28 14.65 -25.28
CA GLN A 60 -29.75 16.03 -25.42
C GLN A 60 -29.04 16.98 -24.45
N SER A 61 -28.84 16.58 -23.18
CA SER A 61 -28.07 17.38 -22.22
C SER A 61 -26.58 17.46 -22.58
N LEU A 62 -26.09 16.47 -23.33
CA LEU A 62 -24.70 16.37 -23.79
C LEU A 62 -24.48 16.95 -25.19
N GLY A 63 -25.50 17.54 -25.83
CA GLY A 63 -25.41 18.00 -27.21
C GLY A 63 -24.25 18.98 -27.43
N LEU A 64 -24.08 19.94 -26.52
CA LEU A 64 -22.99 20.91 -26.58
C LEU A 64 -21.62 20.25 -26.30
N VAL A 65 -21.58 19.26 -25.41
CA VAL A 65 -20.36 18.47 -25.12
C VAL A 65 -19.89 17.72 -26.37
N TYR A 66 -20.80 17.11 -27.12
CA TYR A 66 -20.43 16.43 -28.37
C TYR A 66 -19.90 17.42 -29.42
N ILE A 67 -20.50 18.61 -29.51
CA ILE A 67 -20.00 19.67 -30.43
C ILE A 67 -18.58 20.08 -30.03
N THR A 68 -18.31 20.33 -28.75
CA THR A 68 -16.96 20.72 -28.32
C THR A 68 -15.94 19.60 -28.51
N ILE A 69 -16.34 18.33 -28.38
CA ILE A 69 -15.50 17.17 -28.73
C ILE A 69 -15.19 17.16 -30.23
N ASP A 70 -16.19 17.30 -31.08
CA ASP A 70 -16.03 17.29 -32.55
C ASP A 70 -15.15 18.46 -33.04
N GLU A 71 -15.23 19.62 -32.36
CA GLU A 71 -14.41 20.81 -32.61
C GLU A 71 -13.00 20.73 -32.01
N ASN A 72 -12.65 19.66 -31.28
CA ASN A 72 -11.42 19.50 -30.51
C ASN A 72 -11.19 20.61 -29.45
N TYR A 73 -12.27 21.21 -28.94
CA TYR A 73 -12.21 22.21 -27.89
C TYR A 73 -12.23 21.54 -26.51
N THR A 74 -11.04 21.19 -26.02
CA THR A 74 -10.85 20.37 -24.80
C THR A 74 -11.29 21.12 -23.54
N GLU A 75 -10.94 22.39 -23.41
CA GLU A 75 -11.30 23.25 -22.28
C GLU A 75 -12.82 23.35 -22.13
N GLY A 76 -13.53 23.70 -23.22
CA GLY A 76 -14.99 23.79 -23.21
C GLY A 76 -15.67 22.45 -22.92
N THR A 77 -15.10 21.35 -23.41
CA THR A 77 -15.60 20.00 -23.10
C THR A 77 -15.54 19.71 -21.60
N LEU A 78 -14.41 20.03 -20.96
CA LEU A 78 -14.19 19.81 -19.52
C LEU A 78 -15.07 20.72 -18.66
N GLU A 79 -15.23 21.99 -19.03
CA GLU A 79 -16.11 22.94 -18.34
C GLU A 79 -17.57 22.47 -18.35
N LEU A 80 -18.09 22.12 -19.53
CA LEU A 80 -19.47 21.65 -19.66
C LEU A 80 -19.71 20.34 -18.88
N LEU A 81 -18.77 19.39 -18.94
CA LEU A 81 -18.86 18.18 -18.14
C LEU A 81 -18.72 18.44 -16.65
N SER A 82 -18.00 19.50 -16.26
CA SER A 82 -17.88 19.90 -14.86
C SER A 82 -19.24 20.28 -14.26
N ASP A 83 -20.08 20.96 -15.03
CA ASP A 83 -21.41 21.38 -14.58
C ASP A 83 -22.45 20.26 -14.62
N LEU A 84 -22.32 19.36 -15.60
CA LEU A 84 -23.28 18.28 -15.85
C LEU A 84 -23.10 17.05 -14.94
N ILE A 85 -21.87 16.74 -14.52
CA ILE A 85 -21.61 15.58 -13.65
C ILE A 85 -21.94 15.95 -12.20
N GLN A 86 -23.09 15.47 -11.73
CA GLN A 86 -23.65 15.72 -10.40
C GLN A 86 -24.01 14.40 -9.69
N PRO A 87 -24.20 14.38 -8.36
CA PRO A 87 -24.65 13.18 -7.66
C PRO A 87 -25.92 12.58 -8.29
N GLY A 88 -25.86 11.29 -8.64
CA GLY A 88 -26.95 10.58 -9.31
C GLY A 88 -26.97 10.71 -10.84
N TYR A 89 -26.10 11.51 -11.45
CA TYR A 89 -25.95 11.62 -12.90
C TYR A 89 -24.52 11.32 -13.33
N TYR A 90 -24.35 10.45 -14.32
CA TYR A 90 -23.02 10.05 -14.79
C TYR A 90 -22.93 10.06 -16.33
N PRO A 91 -21.72 10.30 -16.86
CA PRO A 91 -21.53 10.37 -18.31
C PRO A 91 -21.62 8.98 -18.96
N PRO A 92 -22.13 8.90 -20.20
CA PRO A 92 -21.99 7.75 -21.09
C PRO A 92 -20.56 7.24 -21.26
N ARG A 93 -20.42 5.95 -21.62
CA ARG A 93 -19.12 5.29 -21.78
C ARG A 93 -18.23 5.94 -22.83
N ASP A 94 -18.80 6.42 -23.93
CA ASP A 94 -18.04 7.11 -24.99
C ASP A 94 -17.41 8.40 -24.48
N ILE A 95 -18.07 9.14 -23.59
CA ILE A 95 -17.50 10.33 -22.94
C ILE A 95 -16.40 9.95 -21.95
N THR A 96 -16.60 8.94 -21.10
CA THR A 96 -15.53 8.50 -20.18
C THR A 96 -14.33 7.94 -20.95
N THR A 97 -14.57 7.29 -22.08
CA THR A 97 -13.52 6.84 -23.01
C THR A 97 -12.78 8.03 -23.62
N HIS A 98 -13.48 9.08 -24.06
CA HIS A 98 -12.84 10.29 -24.57
C HIS A 98 -11.99 11.00 -23.50
N LEU A 99 -12.53 11.20 -22.29
CA LEU A 99 -11.79 11.78 -21.16
C LEU A 99 -10.50 11.01 -20.86
N LEU A 100 -10.55 9.67 -20.91
CA LEU A 100 -9.41 8.82 -20.63
C LEU A 100 -8.38 8.83 -21.78
N HIS A 101 -8.81 8.48 -22.99
CA HIS A 101 -7.90 8.21 -24.10
C HIS A 101 -7.45 9.49 -24.81
N ASN A 102 -8.35 10.43 -25.04
CA ASN A 102 -8.11 11.61 -25.86
C ASN A 102 -7.65 12.84 -25.07
N ILE A 103 -7.80 12.83 -23.74
CA ILE A 103 -7.38 13.95 -22.88
C ILE A 103 -6.33 13.49 -21.86
N LEU A 104 -6.66 12.56 -20.96
CA LEU A 104 -5.75 12.14 -19.89
C LEU A 104 -4.48 11.48 -20.43
N LEU A 105 -4.62 10.48 -21.32
CA LEU A 105 -3.48 9.71 -21.84
C LEU A 105 -2.80 10.32 -23.08
N GLN A 106 -3.38 11.39 -23.63
CA GLN A 106 -2.92 12.05 -24.85
C GLN A 106 -1.55 12.75 -24.61
N PRO A 107 -0.48 12.38 -25.34
CA PRO A 107 0.88 12.87 -25.03
C PRO A 107 1.06 14.39 -25.12
N GLN A 108 0.25 15.08 -25.92
CA GLN A 108 0.37 16.51 -26.19
C GLN A 108 -0.58 17.36 -25.33
N CYS A 109 -1.40 16.73 -24.47
CA CYS A 109 -2.38 17.44 -23.66
C CYS A 109 -1.69 18.25 -22.55
N PRO A 110 -2.03 19.55 -22.38
CA PRO A 110 -1.56 20.35 -21.25
C PRO A 110 -1.89 19.71 -19.90
N HIS A 111 -0.93 19.73 -18.96
CA HIS A 111 -1.05 19.02 -17.69
C HIS A 111 -2.31 19.39 -16.88
N HIS A 112 -2.69 20.67 -16.86
CA HIS A 112 -3.87 21.13 -16.14
C HIS A 112 -5.18 20.52 -16.67
N LEU A 113 -5.28 20.28 -17.99
CA LEU A 113 -6.41 19.59 -18.60
C LEU A 113 -6.43 18.10 -18.26
N CYS A 114 -5.25 17.46 -18.19
CA CYS A 114 -5.16 16.07 -17.70
C CYS A 114 -5.66 15.96 -16.25
N VAL A 115 -5.31 16.91 -15.39
CA VAL A 115 -5.77 16.95 -13.98
C VAL A 115 -7.29 17.14 -13.90
N GLN A 116 -7.85 18.04 -14.71
CA GLN A 116 -9.31 18.23 -14.78
C GLN A 116 -10.02 16.97 -15.30
N ALA A 117 -9.53 16.36 -16.38
CA ALA A 117 -10.07 15.11 -16.91
C ALA A 117 -10.04 13.98 -15.88
N PHE A 118 -8.92 13.82 -15.17
CA PHE A 118 -8.80 12.87 -14.07
C PHE A 118 -9.81 13.16 -12.94
N SER A 119 -9.98 14.42 -12.55
CA SER A 119 -10.97 14.83 -11.54
C SER A 119 -12.40 14.45 -11.95
N LEU A 120 -12.78 14.70 -13.22
CA LEU A 120 -14.09 14.33 -13.75
C LEU A 120 -14.29 12.82 -13.82
N LEU A 121 -13.25 12.06 -14.20
CA LEU A 121 -13.26 10.60 -14.19
C LEU A 121 -13.50 10.08 -12.76
N MET A 122 -12.72 10.54 -11.78
CA MET A 122 -12.88 10.14 -10.37
C MET A 122 -14.25 10.55 -9.81
N ARG A 123 -14.73 11.74 -10.14
CA ARG A 123 -16.05 12.22 -9.71
C ARG A 123 -17.18 11.38 -10.31
N SER A 124 -17.05 10.98 -11.56
CA SER A 124 -18.00 10.07 -12.22
C SER A 124 -18.08 8.73 -11.49
N GLN A 125 -16.95 8.14 -11.10
CA GLN A 125 -16.92 6.87 -10.35
C GLN A 125 -17.55 6.97 -8.96
N ARG A 126 -17.33 8.10 -8.27
CA ARG A 126 -17.93 8.35 -6.96
C ARG A 126 -19.46 8.42 -7.03
N HIS A 127 -20.01 8.98 -8.11
CA HIS A 127 -21.46 9.12 -8.30
C HIS A 127 -22.11 7.88 -8.90
N HIS A 128 -21.37 7.12 -9.70
CA HIS A 128 -21.82 5.86 -10.28
C HIS A 128 -20.68 4.85 -10.28
N ARG A 129 -20.87 3.76 -9.52
CA ARG A 129 -19.90 2.66 -9.48
C ARG A 129 -19.82 2.02 -10.85
N VAL A 130 -18.62 2.03 -11.41
CA VAL A 130 -18.33 1.48 -12.72
C VAL A 130 -18.46 -0.05 -12.66
N ASP A 131 -19.10 -0.61 -13.67
CA ASP A 131 -19.27 -2.05 -13.88
C ASP A 131 -18.57 -2.49 -15.18
N THR A 132 -18.54 -3.79 -15.44
CA THR A 132 -17.88 -4.38 -16.62
C THR A 132 -18.34 -3.80 -17.96
N THR A 133 -19.53 -3.18 -18.01
CA THR A 133 -20.08 -2.59 -19.24
C THR A 133 -19.71 -1.12 -19.42
N THR A 134 -19.33 -0.43 -18.34
CA THR A 134 -19.09 1.01 -18.30
C THR A 134 -17.60 1.37 -18.15
N VAL A 135 -16.74 0.41 -17.80
CA VAL A 135 -15.28 0.62 -17.73
C VAL A 135 -14.70 1.07 -19.09
N PRO A 136 -13.95 2.18 -19.15
CA PRO A 136 -13.32 2.69 -20.38
C PRO A 136 -11.90 2.16 -20.65
N TRP A 137 -11.37 1.29 -19.79
CA TRP A 137 -10.03 0.72 -19.86
C TRP A 137 -10.06 -0.81 -19.84
N ASP A 138 -8.97 -1.43 -20.29
CA ASP A 138 -8.73 -2.86 -20.19
C ASP A 138 -7.28 -3.14 -19.75
N TRP A 139 -6.94 -4.41 -19.56
CA TRP A 139 -5.59 -4.79 -19.17
C TRP A 139 -4.54 -4.37 -20.21
N ASN A 140 -4.87 -4.45 -21.50
CA ASN A 140 -3.95 -4.11 -22.58
C ASN A 140 -3.56 -2.62 -22.56
N LEU A 141 -4.53 -1.73 -22.32
CA LEU A 141 -4.29 -0.32 -22.11
C LEU A 141 -3.38 -0.09 -20.90
N LEU A 142 -3.67 -0.75 -19.76
CA LEU A 142 -2.84 -0.65 -18.57
C LEU A 142 -1.39 -1.07 -18.85
N THR A 143 -1.20 -2.23 -19.48
CA THR A 143 0.13 -2.71 -19.87
C THR A 143 0.84 -1.74 -20.80
N THR A 144 0.15 -1.20 -21.80
CA THR A 144 0.73 -0.24 -22.75
C THR A 144 1.18 1.04 -22.06
N VAL A 145 0.34 1.61 -21.19
CA VAL A 145 0.70 2.83 -20.43
C VAL A 145 1.85 2.57 -19.46
N MET A 146 1.85 1.43 -18.76
CA MET A 146 2.92 1.06 -17.84
C MET A 146 4.24 0.72 -18.55
N ALA A 147 4.21 0.12 -19.74
CA ALA A 147 5.41 -0.12 -20.55
C ALA A 147 6.02 1.19 -21.03
N ASN A 148 5.20 2.10 -21.56
CA ASN A 148 5.65 3.44 -22.00
C ASN A 148 6.22 4.29 -20.85
N SER A 149 5.92 3.96 -19.60
CA SER A 149 6.52 4.62 -18.44
C SER A 149 8.00 4.31 -18.27
N GLN A 150 8.48 3.17 -18.78
CA GLN A 150 9.84 2.66 -18.54
C GLN A 150 10.91 3.53 -19.20
N ASP A 151 10.59 4.19 -20.32
CA ASP A 151 11.56 4.89 -21.16
C ASP A 151 11.63 6.42 -20.94
N SER A 152 10.61 7.04 -20.32
CA SER A 152 10.54 8.50 -20.22
C SER A 152 11.01 9.03 -18.86
N ALA A 153 12.07 9.84 -18.85
CA ALA A 153 12.42 10.69 -17.71
C ALA A 153 11.42 11.86 -17.50
N ASP A 154 10.43 12.00 -18.40
CA ASP A 154 9.43 13.06 -18.39
C ASP A 154 8.54 12.99 -17.14
N ARG A 155 8.66 14.03 -16.32
CA ARG A 155 7.92 14.20 -15.07
C ARG A 155 6.41 14.35 -15.29
N GLN A 156 6.00 15.03 -16.35
CA GLN A 156 4.58 15.22 -16.64
C GLN A 156 3.93 13.88 -16.98
N ARG A 157 4.64 13.06 -17.77
CA ARG A 157 4.22 11.69 -18.09
C ARG A 157 4.05 10.83 -16.84
N CYS A 158 4.99 10.88 -15.90
CA CYS A 158 4.89 10.13 -14.64
C CYS A 158 3.65 10.52 -13.81
N SER A 159 3.32 11.82 -13.74
CA SER A 159 2.12 12.29 -13.04
C SER A 159 0.83 11.79 -13.70
N VAL A 160 0.77 11.81 -15.04
CA VAL A 160 -0.35 11.26 -15.82
C VAL A 160 -0.51 9.76 -15.60
N ILE A 161 0.59 9.00 -15.64
CA ILE A 161 0.58 7.55 -15.39
C ILE A 161 0.08 7.26 -13.97
N ARG A 162 0.52 8.04 -12.97
CA ARG A 162 0.01 7.94 -11.61
C ARG A 162 -1.49 8.20 -11.56
N MET A 163 -1.99 9.28 -12.16
CA MET A 163 -3.43 9.59 -12.20
C MET A 163 -4.24 8.45 -12.84
N PHE A 164 -3.76 7.91 -13.96
CA PHE A 164 -4.38 6.78 -14.62
C PHE A 164 -4.40 5.51 -13.74
N LEU A 165 -3.27 5.21 -13.08
CA LEU A 165 -3.18 4.08 -12.17
C LEU A 165 -4.11 4.27 -10.96
N ASP A 166 -4.15 5.46 -10.35
CA ASP A 166 -5.04 5.77 -9.23
C ASP A 166 -6.52 5.59 -9.61
N TYR A 167 -6.90 6.02 -10.82
CA TYR A 167 -8.24 5.79 -11.37
C TYR A 167 -8.55 4.29 -11.51
N ILE A 168 -7.62 3.50 -12.06
CA ILE A 168 -7.78 2.04 -12.17
C ILE A 168 -7.92 1.39 -10.80
N VAL A 169 -6.99 1.67 -9.88
CA VAL A 169 -7.00 1.08 -8.54
C VAL A 169 -8.29 1.42 -7.80
N GLN A 170 -8.75 2.67 -7.89
CA GLN A 170 -10.03 3.05 -7.30
C GLN A 170 -11.21 2.27 -7.91
N THR A 171 -11.22 2.11 -9.24
CA THR A 171 -12.22 1.28 -9.95
C THR A 171 -12.26 -0.14 -9.37
N LEU A 172 -11.09 -0.75 -9.19
CA LEU A 172 -10.95 -2.12 -8.72
C LEU A 172 -11.39 -2.28 -7.26
N GLU A 173 -11.02 -1.34 -6.40
CA GLU A 173 -11.40 -1.34 -4.98
C GLU A 173 -12.92 -1.16 -4.82
N ASP A 174 -13.51 -0.19 -5.52
CA ASP A 174 -14.94 0.08 -5.44
C ASP A 174 -15.77 -1.12 -5.95
N ASP A 175 -15.36 -1.73 -7.07
CA ASP A 175 -15.96 -2.96 -7.59
C ASP A 175 -15.80 -4.12 -6.61
N PHE A 176 -14.60 -4.35 -6.08
CA PHE A 176 -14.35 -5.40 -5.09
C PHE A 176 -15.25 -5.24 -3.86
N GLN A 177 -15.32 -4.04 -3.27
CA GLN A 177 -16.14 -3.78 -2.07
C GLN A 177 -17.64 -3.95 -2.36
N ALA A 178 -18.11 -3.49 -3.53
CA ALA A 178 -19.50 -3.66 -3.94
C ALA A 178 -19.87 -5.14 -4.11
N LYS A 179 -19.03 -5.90 -4.82
CA LYS A 179 -19.27 -7.32 -5.12
C LYS A 179 -19.06 -8.22 -3.89
N ARG A 180 -18.16 -7.85 -2.98
CA ARG A 180 -18.01 -8.50 -1.67
C ARG A 180 -19.26 -8.38 -0.83
N SER A 181 -19.81 -7.17 -0.73
CA SER A 181 -21.05 -6.91 0.03
C SER A 181 -22.25 -7.68 -0.53
N GLY A 182 -22.29 -7.85 -1.87
CA GLY A 182 -23.34 -8.61 -2.56
C GLY A 182 -23.07 -10.10 -2.76
N SER A 183 -22.01 -10.68 -2.16
CA SER A 183 -21.61 -12.09 -2.35
C SER A 183 -21.42 -12.51 -3.82
N ALA A 184 -21.00 -11.58 -4.69
CA ALA A 184 -20.85 -11.75 -6.13
C ALA A 184 -19.41 -11.54 -6.61
N LEU A 185 -18.41 -11.84 -5.76
CA LEU A 185 -16.99 -11.65 -6.07
C LEU A 185 -16.52 -12.39 -7.34
N ASN A 186 -17.17 -13.48 -7.71
CA ASN A 186 -16.86 -14.20 -8.95
C ASN A 186 -17.18 -13.40 -10.23
N GLN A 187 -17.93 -12.31 -10.11
CA GLN A 187 -18.28 -11.40 -11.20
C GLN A 187 -17.57 -10.06 -11.09
N SER A 188 -16.63 -9.91 -10.15
CA SER A 188 -15.91 -8.65 -9.97
C SER A 188 -14.82 -8.48 -11.03
N ILE A 189 -14.66 -7.26 -11.50
CA ILE A 189 -13.56 -6.83 -12.36
C ILE A 189 -12.24 -7.13 -11.64
N ALA A 190 -12.16 -6.82 -10.34
CA ALA A 190 -10.97 -7.07 -9.53
C ALA A 190 -10.53 -8.54 -9.55
N LYS A 191 -11.47 -9.50 -9.41
CA LYS A 191 -11.13 -10.93 -9.50
C LYS A 191 -10.76 -11.33 -10.91
N SER A 192 -11.49 -10.82 -11.91
CA SER A 192 -11.22 -11.15 -13.31
C SER A 192 -9.83 -10.72 -13.79
N LEU A 193 -9.19 -9.76 -13.11
CA LEU A 193 -7.86 -9.24 -13.47
C LEU A 193 -6.77 -9.68 -12.49
N LEU A 194 -7.06 -9.71 -11.18
CA LEU A 194 -6.06 -9.90 -10.12
C LEU A 194 -6.14 -11.25 -9.41
N SER A 195 -6.91 -12.21 -9.94
CA SER A 195 -6.94 -13.57 -9.40
C SER A 195 -5.58 -14.24 -9.50
N CYS A 196 -5.06 -14.69 -8.36
CA CYS A 196 -3.85 -15.50 -8.24
C CYS A 196 -4.06 -16.95 -8.73
N ASP A 197 -5.30 -17.39 -8.86
CA ASP A 197 -5.65 -18.71 -9.38
C ASP A 197 -5.86 -18.71 -10.89
N GLN A 198 -6.49 -17.66 -11.44
CA GLN A 198 -6.91 -17.63 -12.84
C GLN A 198 -6.05 -16.72 -13.72
N GLN A 199 -5.51 -15.63 -13.19
CA GLN A 199 -4.84 -14.58 -13.96
C GLN A 199 -3.48 -14.19 -13.37
N PHE A 200 -2.72 -15.19 -12.93
CA PHE A 200 -1.43 -14.94 -12.28
C PHE A 200 -0.40 -14.23 -13.18
N SER A 201 -0.51 -14.33 -14.51
CA SER A 201 0.31 -13.54 -15.44
C SER A 201 0.13 -12.04 -15.26
N GLN A 202 -1.12 -11.57 -15.09
CA GLN A 202 -1.42 -10.17 -14.84
C GLN A 202 -0.86 -9.71 -13.50
N VAL A 203 -0.96 -10.57 -12.48
CA VAL A 203 -0.38 -10.28 -11.16
C VAL A 203 1.16 -10.22 -11.21
N ARG A 204 1.81 -11.07 -12.01
CA ARG A 204 3.26 -10.97 -12.28
C ARG A 204 3.62 -9.64 -12.94
N ASP A 205 2.79 -9.12 -13.84
CA ASP A 205 3.05 -7.82 -14.46
C ASP A 205 2.93 -6.68 -13.44
N VAL A 206 1.95 -6.72 -12.52
CA VAL A 206 1.89 -5.79 -11.38
C VAL A 206 3.17 -5.83 -10.56
N ILE A 207 3.68 -7.04 -10.26
CA ILE A 207 4.93 -7.21 -9.54
C ILE A 207 6.10 -6.60 -10.32
N LYS A 208 6.23 -6.87 -11.63
CA LYS A 208 7.28 -6.26 -12.46
C LYS A 208 7.22 -4.74 -12.47
N TRP A 209 6.03 -4.16 -12.60
CA TRP A 209 5.83 -2.71 -12.55
C TRP A 209 6.22 -2.14 -11.18
N LEU A 210 5.93 -2.87 -10.10
CA LEU A 210 6.30 -2.47 -8.74
C LEU A 210 7.82 -2.39 -8.60
N PHE A 211 8.56 -3.41 -9.04
CA PHE A 211 10.02 -3.38 -9.04
C PHE A 211 10.56 -2.23 -9.89
N SER A 212 10.01 -2.00 -11.09
CA SER A 212 10.41 -0.88 -11.94
C SER A 212 10.21 0.49 -11.25
N ALA A 213 9.07 0.68 -10.56
CA ALA A 213 8.79 1.91 -9.82
C ALA A 213 9.73 2.10 -8.62
N ILE A 214 10.03 1.02 -7.88
CA ILE A 214 10.98 1.04 -6.77
C ILE A 214 12.39 1.39 -7.24
N SER A 215 12.85 0.82 -8.36
CA SER A 215 14.16 1.12 -8.93
C SER A 215 14.29 2.61 -9.26
N LYS A 216 13.28 3.20 -9.92
CA LYS A 216 13.23 4.63 -10.25
C LYS A 216 13.14 5.54 -9.02
N SER A 217 12.54 5.07 -7.92
CA SER A 217 12.47 5.82 -6.66
C SER A 217 13.83 5.90 -5.97
N GLY A 218 14.68 4.88 -6.11
CA GLY A 218 16.00 4.84 -5.47
C GLY A 218 17.06 5.74 -6.13
N GLU A 219 16.86 6.11 -7.39
CA GLU A 219 17.81 6.91 -8.17
C GLU A 219 17.71 8.43 -7.91
N ARG A 220 16.56 8.91 -7.39
CA ARG A 220 16.31 10.34 -7.21
C ARG A 220 16.60 10.78 -5.78
N LYS A 221 17.75 11.43 -5.56
CA LYS A 221 18.17 11.99 -4.25
C LYS A 221 17.41 13.26 -3.83
N ASP A 222 16.62 13.87 -4.70
CA ASP A 222 15.95 15.13 -4.39
C ASP A 222 14.59 14.93 -3.68
N ARG A 223 14.54 15.35 -2.41
CA ARG A 223 13.37 15.31 -1.52
C ARG A 223 12.38 16.47 -1.75
N THR A 224 12.28 16.99 -2.97
CA THR A 224 11.20 17.94 -3.31
C THR A 224 9.87 17.16 -3.44
N LYS A 225 8.71 17.85 -3.47
CA LYS A 225 7.36 17.27 -3.71
C LYS A 225 7.25 16.36 -4.96
N GLU A 226 8.33 16.28 -5.74
CA GLU A 226 8.48 15.76 -7.10
C GLU A 226 9.16 14.38 -7.13
N GLY A 227 9.90 14.01 -6.07
CA GLY A 227 10.38 12.65 -5.81
C GLY A 227 9.28 11.69 -5.33
N ALA A 228 8.07 12.21 -5.08
CA ALA A 228 6.94 11.45 -4.55
C ALA A 228 6.18 10.64 -5.60
N GLU A 229 6.30 10.96 -6.90
CA GLU A 229 5.50 10.30 -7.95
C GLU A 229 5.80 8.79 -8.08
N PRO A 230 7.06 8.34 -8.17
CA PRO A 230 7.38 6.90 -8.16
C PRO A 230 6.89 6.20 -6.88
N ILE A 231 7.00 6.85 -5.72
CA ILE A 231 6.53 6.32 -4.43
C ILE A 231 5.00 6.17 -4.44
N ARG A 232 4.26 7.13 -4.99
CA ARG A 232 2.81 7.02 -5.13
C ARG A 232 2.41 5.90 -6.09
N ILE A 233 3.13 5.72 -7.19
CA ILE A 233 2.94 4.56 -8.09
C ILE A 233 3.19 3.25 -7.33
N VAL A 234 4.25 3.18 -6.52
CA VAL A 234 4.50 2.04 -5.62
C VAL A 234 3.29 1.79 -4.72
N CYS A 235 2.76 2.81 -4.04
CA CYS A 235 1.57 2.67 -3.19
C CYS A 235 0.35 2.13 -3.94
N SER A 236 0.10 2.59 -5.17
CA SER A 236 -1.05 2.15 -5.97
C SER A 236 -0.89 0.70 -6.44
N LEU A 237 0.33 0.29 -6.84
CA LEU A 237 0.62 -1.12 -7.15
C LEU A 237 0.52 -2.02 -5.91
N GLN A 238 0.90 -1.53 -4.73
CA GLN A 238 0.72 -2.27 -3.47
C GLN A 238 -0.75 -2.48 -3.10
N ARG A 239 -1.62 -1.51 -3.40
CA ARG A 239 -3.07 -1.66 -3.27
C ARG A 239 -3.60 -2.75 -4.21
N MET A 240 -3.11 -2.82 -5.45
CA MET A 240 -3.46 -3.91 -6.38
C MET A 240 -3.01 -5.28 -5.85
N LEU A 241 -1.80 -5.41 -5.30
CA LEU A 241 -1.36 -6.65 -4.67
C LEU A 241 -2.22 -7.03 -3.46
N SER A 242 -2.68 -6.04 -2.70
CA SER A 242 -3.57 -6.26 -1.56
C SER A 242 -4.94 -6.78 -2.02
N LEU A 243 -5.48 -6.26 -3.12
CA LEU A 243 -6.66 -6.83 -3.76
C LEU A 243 -6.41 -8.25 -4.26
N ALA A 244 -5.27 -8.52 -4.91
CA ALA A 244 -4.92 -9.86 -5.42
C ALA A 244 -4.91 -10.95 -4.33
N LEU A 245 -4.60 -10.57 -3.08
CA LEU A 245 -4.67 -11.48 -1.93
C LEU A 245 -6.11 -11.84 -1.54
N GLU A 246 -7.06 -10.94 -1.74
CA GLU A 246 -8.42 -11.08 -1.22
C GLU A 246 -9.44 -11.57 -2.25
N VAL A 247 -9.23 -11.29 -3.55
CA VAL A 247 -10.20 -11.58 -4.62
C VAL A 247 -10.53 -13.06 -4.78
N ASP A 248 -9.59 -13.95 -4.48
CA ASP A 248 -9.79 -15.41 -4.55
C ASP A 248 -10.43 -15.99 -3.28
N GLN A 249 -10.63 -15.19 -2.24
CA GLN A 249 -11.12 -15.62 -0.92
C GLN A 249 -10.21 -16.66 -0.23
N SER A 250 -8.94 -16.73 -0.64
CA SER A 250 -7.92 -17.63 -0.09
C SER A 250 -6.62 -16.89 0.22
N PRO A 251 -6.62 -15.87 1.10
CA PRO A 251 -5.47 -15.00 1.34
C PRO A 251 -4.21 -15.74 1.81
N ALA A 252 -4.35 -16.88 2.49
CA ALA A 252 -3.22 -17.73 2.88
C ALA A 252 -2.53 -18.37 1.66
N LEU A 253 -3.29 -18.89 0.69
CA LEU A 253 -2.73 -19.48 -0.53
C LEU A 253 -2.18 -18.40 -1.47
N SER A 254 -2.91 -17.30 -1.64
CA SER A 254 -2.50 -16.18 -2.47
C SER A 254 -1.22 -15.53 -1.93
N SER A 255 -1.10 -15.36 -0.61
CA SER A 255 0.12 -14.80 0.00
C SER A 255 1.35 -15.66 -0.23
N VAL A 256 1.23 -17.00 -0.21
CA VAL A 256 2.35 -17.89 -0.54
C VAL A 256 2.78 -17.73 -2.00
N LYS A 257 1.82 -17.72 -2.94
CA LYS A 257 2.14 -17.52 -4.37
C LYS A 257 2.79 -16.17 -4.63
N LEU A 258 2.24 -15.10 -4.06
CA LEU A 258 2.77 -13.74 -4.23
C LEU A 258 4.12 -13.56 -3.55
N SER A 259 4.31 -14.08 -2.33
CA SER A 259 5.60 -13.98 -1.64
C SER A 259 6.69 -14.73 -2.40
N GLN A 260 6.38 -15.90 -2.97
CA GLN A 260 7.32 -16.64 -3.82
C GLN A 260 7.70 -15.84 -5.06
N GLU A 261 6.74 -15.23 -5.75
CA GLU A 261 7.03 -14.44 -6.96
C GLU A 261 7.84 -13.17 -6.64
N LEU A 262 7.47 -12.44 -5.57
CA LEU A 262 8.22 -11.29 -5.07
C LEU A 262 9.65 -11.70 -4.69
N PHE A 263 9.80 -12.84 -4.02
CA PHE A 263 11.10 -13.40 -3.64
C PHE A 263 11.94 -13.73 -4.88
N HIS A 264 11.37 -14.45 -5.86
CA HIS A 264 12.05 -14.76 -7.12
C HIS A 264 12.52 -13.50 -7.85
N MET A 265 11.70 -12.46 -7.90
CA MET A 265 12.09 -11.18 -8.47
C MET A 265 13.20 -10.47 -7.69
N LEU A 266 13.19 -10.53 -6.35
CA LEU A 266 14.24 -9.95 -5.50
C LEU A 266 15.60 -10.63 -5.67
N ILE A 267 15.63 -11.96 -5.81
CA ILE A 267 16.88 -12.71 -5.95
C ILE A 267 17.41 -12.70 -7.39
N SER A 268 16.52 -12.60 -8.38
CA SER A 268 16.91 -12.62 -9.80
C SER A 268 17.39 -11.25 -10.27
N ASN A 269 16.86 -10.17 -9.69
CA ASN A 269 17.32 -8.82 -9.95
C ASN A 269 18.33 -8.42 -8.87
N VAL A 270 19.45 -7.79 -9.26
CA VAL A 270 20.38 -7.21 -8.28
C VAL A 270 19.70 -5.97 -7.67
N THR A 271 18.92 -6.19 -6.62
CA THR A 271 18.18 -5.12 -5.94
C THR A 271 19.05 -4.50 -4.86
N LEU A 272 19.11 -3.17 -4.83
CA LEU A 272 19.86 -2.43 -3.82
C LEU A 272 19.15 -2.51 -2.45
N ARG A 273 19.90 -2.37 -1.36
CA ARG A 273 19.40 -2.35 0.02
C ARG A 273 18.23 -1.39 0.18
N ALA A 274 18.39 -0.16 -0.32
CA ALA A 274 17.33 0.85 -0.28
C ALA A 274 16.06 0.40 -1.01
N GLN A 275 16.19 -0.34 -2.11
CA GLN A 275 15.05 -0.87 -2.88
C GLN A 275 14.37 -2.03 -2.13
N ARG A 276 15.15 -2.93 -1.53
CA ARG A 276 14.63 -4.02 -0.68
C ARG A 276 13.85 -3.47 0.50
N MET A 277 14.41 -2.48 1.19
CA MET A 277 13.76 -1.80 2.31
C MET A 277 12.49 -1.06 1.87
N LEU A 278 12.54 -0.29 0.78
CA LEU A 278 11.36 0.41 0.24
C LEU A 278 10.24 -0.58 -0.14
N LEU A 279 10.57 -1.73 -0.73
CA LEU A 279 9.59 -2.78 -1.01
C LEU A 279 8.92 -3.27 0.30
N LEU A 280 9.72 -3.64 1.29
CA LEU A 280 9.23 -4.20 2.55
C LEU A 280 8.42 -3.19 3.38
N GLU A 281 8.84 -1.93 3.40
CA GLU A 281 8.16 -0.84 4.10
C GLU A 281 6.85 -0.45 3.40
N SER A 282 6.80 -0.52 2.07
CA SER A 282 5.60 -0.17 1.30
C SER A 282 4.53 -1.28 1.23
N LEU A 283 4.88 -2.53 1.54
CA LEU A 283 3.93 -3.65 1.57
C LEU A 283 2.86 -3.44 2.65
N GLN A 284 1.65 -3.06 2.22
CA GLN A 284 0.51 -2.76 3.09
C GLN A 284 -0.04 -4.01 3.78
N ASN A 285 0.00 -5.15 3.09
CA ASN A 285 -0.52 -6.39 3.63
C ASN A 285 0.52 -7.08 4.54
N THR A 286 0.25 -7.10 5.83
CA THR A 286 1.16 -7.69 6.83
C THR A 286 1.43 -9.18 6.56
N LEU A 287 0.43 -9.96 6.13
CA LEU A 287 0.57 -11.39 5.83
C LEU A 287 1.59 -11.62 4.70
N LEU A 288 1.43 -10.88 3.59
CA LEU A 288 2.36 -10.93 2.48
C LEU A 288 3.77 -10.49 2.87
N ARG A 289 3.88 -9.40 3.65
CA ARG A 289 5.16 -8.86 4.09
C ARG A 289 5.97 -9.86 4.92
N TRP A 290 5.36 -10.49 5.93
CA TRP A 290 6.11 -11.44 6.75
C TRP A 290 6.37 -12.75 6.01
N LYS A 291 5.49 -13.19 5.10
CA LYS A 291 5.76 -14.34 4.23
C LYS A 291 6.96 -14.11 3.31
N LEU A 292 7.10 -12.90 2.78
CA LEU A 292 8.27 -12.51 2.01
C LEU A 292 9.52 -12.48 2.90
N LEU A 293 9.44 -11.92 4.11
CA LEU A 293 10.56 -11.90 5.07
C LEU A 293 11.00 -13.30 5.50
N GLU A 294 10.06 -14.22 5.72
CA GLU A 294 10.33 -15.63 6.03
C GLU A 294 11.18 -16.26 4.91
N LEU A 295 10.83 -16.04 3.63
CA LEU A 295 11.60 -16.52 2.49
C LEU A 295 12.99 -15.88 2.39
N LEU A 296 13.09 -14.55 2.59
CA LEU A 296 14.35 -13.82 2.53
C LEU A 296 15.33 -14.25 3.64
N LEU A 297 14.82 -14.39 4.87
CA LEU A 297 15.60 -14.83 6.01
C LEU A 297 15.99 -16.29 5.90
N ASP A 298 15.07 -17.18 5.49
CA ASP A 298 15.43 -18.56 5.23
C ASP A 298 16.52 -18.65 4.16
N TYR A 299 16.38 -17.97 3.03
CA TYR A 299 17.40 -17.92 1.98
C TYR A 299 18.76 -17.46 2.49
N SER A 300 18.78 -16.46 3.38
CA SER A 300 20.00 -15.90 3.98
C SER A 300 20.51 -16.70 5.18
N CYS A 301 19.84 -17.79 5.56
CA CYS A 301 20.22 -18.64 6.67
C CYS A 301 20.97 -19.89 6.18
N PRO A 302 22.25 -20.07 6.58
CA PRO A 302 23.02 -21.26 6.22
C PRO A 302 22.50 -22.52 6.94
N LEU A 303 21.97 -22.37 8.16
CA LEU A 303 21.41 -23.46 8.95
C LEU A 303 19.91 -23.54 8.73
N LYS A 304 19.48 -24.42 7.83
CA LYS A 304 18.06 -24.62 7.52
C LYS A 304 17.32 -25.24 8.70
N THR A 305 16.07 -24.85 8.85
CA THR A 305 15.18 -25.32 9.92
C THR A 305 13.81 -25.64 9.35
N THR A 306 13.13 -26.61 9.95
CA THR A 306 11.73 -26.96 9.63
C THR A 306 10.75 -26.36 10.63
N VAL A 307 11.25 -25.51 11.54
CA VAL A 307 10.43 -24.87 12.57
C VAL A 307 9.42 -23.94 11.89
N PRO A 308 8.11 -24.09 12.15
CA PRO A 308 7.11 -23.18 11.61
C PRO A 308 7.29 -21.79 12.20
N MET A 309 6.72 -20.78 11.54
CA MET A 309 6.71 -19.40 12.03
C MET A 309 6.35 -19.30 13.52
N SER A 310 7.34 -18.91 14.33
CA SER A 310 7.29 -18.88 15.80
C SER A 310 8.37 -17.93 16.34
N LEU A 311 8.32 -17.62 17.64
CA LEU A 311 9.38 -16.84 18.30
C LEU A 311 10.72 -17.58 18.33
N ASN A 312 10.72 -18.91 18.42
CA ASN A 312 11.96 -19.68 18.30
C ASN A 312 12.57 -19.60 16.89
N LEU A 313 11.74 -19.51 15.84
CA LEU A 313 12.25 -19.26 14.48
C LEU A 313 12.92 -17.88 14.37
N LEU A 314 12.36 -16.86 15.04
CA LEU A 314 12.99 -15.54 15.11
C LEU A 314 14.37 -15.59 15.79
N LEU A 315 14.49 -16.29 16.93
CA LEU A 315 15.79 -16.50 17.60
C LEU A 315 16.77 -17.25 16.71
N HIS A 316 16.29 -18.27 15.97
CA HIS A 316 17.09 -19.01 15.01
C HIS A 316 17.66 -18.10 13.92
N PHE A 317 16.84 -17.23 13.33
CA PHE A 317 17.30 -16.27 12.32
C PHE A 317 18.29 -15.26 12.90
N MET A 318 18.05 -14.76 14.12
CA MET A 318 18.98 -13.85 14.81
C MET A 318 20.36 -14.49 15.04
N LYS A 319 20.39 -15.77 15.40
CA LYS A 319 21.63 -16.55 15.61
C LYS A 319 22.38 -16.84 14.32
N ASN A 320 21.66 -17.08 13.21
CA ASN A 320 22.24 -17.79 12.08
C ASN A 320 22.21 -17.03 10.74
N CYS A 321 21.28 -16.10 10.52
CA CYS A 321 21.20 -15.37 9.24
C CYS A 321 22.41 -14.46 9.03
N ILE A 322 22.86 -14.36 7.77
CA ILE A 322 23.87 -13.42 7.30
C ILE A 322 23.40 -12.90 5.94
N LEU A 323 23.19 -11.59 5.83
CA LEU A 323 22.78 -10.98 4.56
C LEU A 323 23.99 -10.77 3.63
N ALA A 324 23.76 -10.90 2.33
CA ALA A 324 24.77 -10.57 1.33
C ALA A 324 25.07 -9.06 1.36
N PRO A 325 26.35 -8.65 1.26
CA PRO A 325 26.70 -7.24 1.24
C PRO A 325 26.16 -6.56 -0.03
N ASP A 326 25.70 -5.33 0.10
CA ASP A 326 25.28 -4.53 -1.04
C ASP A 326 26.49 -3.85 -1.71
N SER A 327 26.54 -3.84 -3.04
CA SER A 327 27.59 -3.16 -3.79
C SER A 327 27.64 -1.65 -3.54
N MET A 328 26.51 -1.03 -3.16
CA MET A 328 26.42 0.41 -2.91
C MET A 328 26.68 0.81 -1.45
N ASP A 329 26.82 -0.15 -0.54
CA ASP A 329 27.11 0.11 0.87
C ASP A 329 28.58 0.49 1.12
N GLY A 330 29.44 0.38 0.10
CA GLY A 330 30.83 0.78 0.17
C GLY A 330 31.60 0.00 1.25
N ALA A 331 32.36 0.72 2.09
CA ALA A 331 33.10 0.12 3.20
C ALA A 331 32.25 -0.12 4.46
N GLU A 332 30.98 0.33 4.49
CA GLU A 332 30.13 0.31 5.67
C GLU A 332 29.45 -1.05 5.87
N ARG A 333 30.25 -2.07 6.19
CA ARG A 333 29.78 -3.46 6.41
C ARG A 333 28.69 -3.59 7.47
N TRP A 334 28.57 -2.64 8.39
CA TRP A 334 27.53 -2.61 9.42
C TRP A 334 26.11 -2.48 8.85
N LYS A 335 25.93 -1.95 7.63
CA LYS A 335 24.60 -1.73 7.01
C LYS A 335 23.81 -3.02 6.77
N LYS A 336 24.49 -4.13 6.46
CA LYS A 336 23.84 -5.45 6.31
C LYS A 336 23.31 -5.97 7.65
N TRP A 337 23.96 -5.60 8.75
CA TRP A 337 23.51 -5.95 10.10
C TRP A 337 22.32 -5.09 10.52
N GLU A 338 22.34 -3.80 10.20
CA GLU A 338 21.18 -2.90 10.37
C GLU A 338 19.95 -3.41 9.57
N GLU A 339 20.16 -3.84 8.31
CA GLU A 339 19.10 -4.46 7.50
C GLU A 339 18.57 -5.74 8.14
N LEU A 340 19.45 -6.61 8.67
CA LEU A 340 19.03 -7.84 9.33
C LEU A 340 18.21 -7.55 10.59
N VAL A 341 18.61 -6.60 11.44
CA VAL A 341 17.80 -6.17 12.60
C VAL A 341 16.43 -5.66 12.13
N SER A 342 16.40 -4.87 11.05
CA SER A 342 15.16 -4.37 10.47
C SER A 342 14.23 -5.50 9.99
N TYR A 343 14.78 -6.53 9.35
CA TYR A 343 14.01 -7.71 8.91
C TYR A 343 13.44 -8.48 10.09
N LEU A 344 14.25 -8.69 11.14
CA LEU A 344 13.81 -9.37 12.37
C LEU A 344 12.69 -8.59 13.06
N TRP A 345 12.79 -7.26 13.14
CA TRP A 345 11.76 -6.41 13.71
C TRP A 345 10.44 -6.49 12.93
N MET A 346 10.51 -6.36 11.60
CA MET A 346 9.33 -6.49 10.75
C MET A 346 8.69 -7.89 10.82
N LEU A 347 9.50 -8.95 10.90
CA LEU A 347 9.03 -10.33 11.05
C LEU A 347 8.27 -10.50 12.38
N LEU A 348 8.84 -9.98 13.48
CA LEU A 348 8.23 -9.99 14.80
C LEU A 348 6.89 -9.22 14.81
N LEU A 349 6.83 -8.04 14.20
CA LEU A 349 5.59 -7.26 14.08
C LEU A 349 4.54 -8.03 13.27
N GLY A 350 4.95 -8.69 12.18
CA GLY A 350 4.06 -9.53 11.36
C GLY A 350 3.49 -10.73 12.11
N TYR A 351 4.31 -11.39 12.93
CA TYR A 351 3.89 -12.48 13.81
C TYR A 351 2.81 -12.02 14.81
N LYS A 352 2.96 -10.84 15.42
CA LYS A 352 1.94 -10.29 16.34
C LYS A 352 0.62 -9.99 15.64
N ALA A 353 0.68 -9.38 14.46
CA ALA A 353 -0.51 -8.97 13.73
C ALA A 353 -1.40 -10.17 13.34
N THR A 354 -0.80 -11.27 12.90
CA THR A 354 -1.53 -12.51 12.56
C THR A 354 -2.12 -13.21 13.77
N ARG A 355 -1.50 -13.04 14.94
CA ARG A 355 -1.97 -13.58 16.22
C ARG A 355 -3.17 -12.80 16.79
N GLY A 356 -3.21 -11.48 16.60
CA GLY A 356 -4.36 -10.64 16.99
C GLY A 356 -5.55 -10.70 16.04
N SER A 357 -5.42 -11.36 14.89
CA SER A 357 -6.44 -11.41 13.83
C SER A 357 -7.01 -12.81 13.56
N SER A 358 -6.78 -13.76 14.47
CA SER A 358 -7.49 -15.05 14.46
C SER A 358 -9.00 -14.81 14.62
N ALA A 359 -9.71 -14.81 13.51
CA ALA A 359 -11.12 -14.51 13.38
C ALA A 359 -12.01 -15.51 14.15
N ASN A 360 -12.34 -15.20 15.41
CA ASN A 360 -13.68 -15.39 15.99
C ASN A 360 -13.90 -14.67 17.34
N GLU A 361 -13.30 -13.50 17.57
CA GLU A 361 -13.41 -12.78 18.85
C GLU A 361 -14.60 -11.79 18.93
N GLN A 362 -15.64 -11.98 18.11
CA GLN A 362 -16.92 -11.30 18.34
C GLN A 362 -17.79 -12.05 19.36
N ARG A 363 -17.22 -12.46 20.50
CA ARG A 363 -17.91 -12.88 21.76
C ARG A 363 -16.91 -13.52 22.72
N ALA A 364 -16.07 -12.72 23.37
CA ALA A 364 -15.63 -13.00 24.74
C ALA A 364 -14.80 -11.81 25.25
N ARG A 365 -15.27 -11.17 26.31
CA ARG A 365 -14.38 -10.45 27.22
C ARG A 365 -13.34 -11.46 27.74
N SER A 366 -12.10 -11.01 27.92
CA SER A 366 -10.87 -11.78 28.27
C SER A 366 -10.30 -12.68 27.16
N SER A 367 -9.55 -12.09 26.21
CA SER A 367 -8.77 -12.86 25.22
C SER A 367 -7.44 -13.31 25.81
N SER A 368 -7.33 -14.61 26.12
CA SER A 368 -6.03 -15.24 26.37
C SER A 368 -5.30 -15.38 25.04
N VAL A 369 -4.16 -14.74 24.93
CA VAL A 369 -3.28 -14.78 23.77
C VAL A 369 -2.82 -16.25 23.58
N VAL A 370 -3.31 -16.99 22.58
CA VAL A 370 -3.06 -18.45 22.41
C VAL A 370 -1.66 -18.74 21.86
N PHE A 371 -0.70 -19.00 22.74
CA PHE A 371 0.70 -19.23 22.39
C PHE A 371 0.98 -20.68 21.97
N ARG A 372 1.82 -20.90 20.95
CA ARG A 372 2.23 -22.26 20.57
C ARG A 372 3.35 -22.76 21.49
N SER A 373 3.60 -24.07 21.51
CA SER A 373 4.69 -24.63 22.30
C SER A 373 6.05 -24.12 21.82
N GLU A 374 6.17 -23.88 20.50
CA GLU A 374 7.36 -23.34 19.83
C GLU A 374 7.55 -21.83 20.09
N ASP A 375 6.61 -21.17 20.77
CA ASP A 375 6.74 -19.76 21.13
C ASP A 375 7.20 -19.59 22.59
N LYS A 376 7.39 -20.69 23.35
CA LYS A 376 7.95 -20.65 24.70
C LYS A 376 9.42 -20.28 24.62
N LEU A 377 9.71 -19.02 24.97
CA LEU A 377 11.07 -18.51 25.06
C LEU A 377 11.60 -18.63 26.48
N SER A 378 12.87 -18.98 26.62
CA SER A 378 13.61 -18.79 27.87
C SER A 378 14.51 -17.55 27.78
N LYS A 379 14.71 -16.87 28.92
CA LYS A 379 15.67 -15.76 29.00
C LYS A 379 17.08 -16.12 28.52
N PRO A 380 17.67 -17.30 28.85
CA PRO A 380 18.99 -17.65 28.34
C PRO A 380 19.01 -17.81 26.81
N ASP A 381 17.96 -18.36 26.18
CA ASP A 381 17.92 -18.49 24.72
C ASP A 381 17.94 -17.13 24.01
N ILE A 382 17.23 -16.15 24.57
CA ILE A 382 17.21 -14.76 24.06
C ILE A 382 18.60 -14.13 24.21
N HIS A 383 19.21 -14.22 25.39
CA HIS A 383 20.56 -13.69 25.61
C HIS A 383 21.59 -14.34 24.69
N GLU A 384 21.52 -15.66 24.52
CA GLU A 384 22.41 -16.40 23.62
C GLU A 384 22.24 -15.93 22.17
N ALA A 385 21.00 -15.71 21.71
CA ALA A 385 20.73 -15.23 20.35
C ALA A 385 21.30 -13.83 20.10
N VAL A 386 21.08 -12.90 21.03
CA VAL A 386 21.60 -11.52 20.95
C VAL A 386 23.12 -11.50 21.02
N ASN A 387 23.72 -12.27 21.94
CA ASN A 387 25.18 -12.36 22.04
C ASN A 387 25.80 -12.98 20.77
N SER A 388 25.16 -14.01 20.20
CA SER A 388 25.61 -14.62 18.93
C SER A 388 25.53 -13.61 17.79
N PHE A 389 24.47 -12.80 17.73
CA PHE A 389 24.37 -11.71 16.75
C PHE A 389 25.51 -10.70 16.91
N LEU A 390 25.73 -10.20 18.13
CA LEU A 390 26.77 -9.21 18.42
C LEU A 390 28.17 -9.73 18.09
N LEU A 391 28.51 -10.94 18.54
CA LEU A 391 29.80 -11.57 18.26
C LEU A 391 30.06 -11.68 16.76
N ARG A 392 29.09 -12.16 15.97
CA ARG A 392 29.23 -12.27 14.51
C ARG A 392 29.37 -10.90 13.84
N SER A 393 28.64 -9.90 14.32
CA SER A 393 28.72 -8.54 13.77
C SER A 393 30.08 -7.89 14.05
N VAL A 394 30.62 -8.06 15.25
CA VAL A 394 31.93 -7.54 15.63
C VAL A 394 33.05 -8.25 14.88
N ASP A 395 32.96 -9.58 14.72
CA ASP A 395 33.94 -10.37 13.96
C ASP A 395 34.00 -9.94 12.47
N ASP A 396 32.84 -9.66 11.87
CA ASP A 396 32.74 -9.24 10.46
C ASP A 396 33.16 -7.78 10.21
N ILE A 397 32.79 -6.86 11.11
CA ILE A 397 33.07 -5.42 10.96
C ILE A 397 34.47 -5.08 11.51
N GLY A 398 34.97 -5.82 12.49
CA GLY A 398 36.23 -5.55 13.22
C GLY A 398 36.11 -4.49 14.33
N GLN A 399 34.90 -3.97 14.58
CA GLN A 399 34.59 -2.98 15.61
C GLN A 399 33.14 -3.15 16.09
N ALA A 400 32.77 -2.43 17.15
CA ALA A 400 31.40 -2.39 17.67
C ALA A 400 30.41 -1.85 16.62
N LEU A 401 29.14 -2.23 16.78
CA LEU A 401 28.08 -1.74 15.91
C LEU A 401 27.81 -0.25 16.21
N PRO A 402 27.28 0.51 15.24
CA PRO A 402 26.80 1.85 15.52
C PRO A 402 25.70 1.85 16.59
N ALA A 403 25.70 2.86 17.47
CA ALA A 403 24.80 2.93 18.62
C ALA A 403 23.32 2.74 18.26
N HIS A 404 22.85 3.32 17.14
CA HIS A 404 21.45 3.16 16.70
C HIS A 404 21.08 1.71 16.35
N VAL A 405 22.03 0.90 15.86
CA VAL A 405 21.80 -0.52 15.55
C VAL A 405 21.77 -1.34 16.84
N GLU A 406 22.69 -1.06 17.78
CA GLU A 406 22.72 -1.72 19.09
C GLU A 406 21.48 -1.39 19.91
N GLU A 407 21.01 -0.14 19.89
CA GLU A 407 19.76 0.29 20.52
C GLU A 407 18.57 -0.46 19.92
N SER A 408 18.48 -0.57 18.58
CA SER A 408 17.42 -1.32 17.91
C SER A 408 17.42 -2.81 18.30
N LEU A 409 18.60 -3.42 18.40
CA LEU A 409 18.74 -4.80 18.87
C LEU A 409 18.35 -4.94 20.35
N THR A 410 18.67 -3.95 21.18
CA THR A 410 18.30 -3.91 22.60
C THR A 410 16.78 -3.80 22.76
N TYR A 411 16.11 -2.95 21.99
CA TYR A 411 14.64 -2.88 21.98
C TYR A 411 14.01 -4.21 21.53
N LEU A 412 14.62 -4.90 20.57
CA LEU A 412 14.17 -6.24 20.17
C LEU A 412 14.32 -7.26 21.29
N GLN A 413 15.43 -7.22 22.02
CA GLN A 413 15.68 -8.06 23.19
C GLN A 413 14.68 -7.79 24.32
N ASP A 414 14.48 -6.53 24.69
CA ASP A 414 13.55 -6.13 25.74
C ASP A 414 12.13 -6.58 25.43
N TYR A 415 11.70 -6.42 24.18
CA TYR A 415 10.40 -6.91 23.74
C TYR A 415 10.27 -8.44 23.91
N LEU A 416 11.28 -9.21 23.52
CA LEU A 416 11.26 -10.67 23.69
C LEU A 416 11.24 -11.07 25.17
N PHE A 417 11.88 -10.29 26.05
CA PHE A 417 11.78 -10.50 27.49
C PHE A 417 10.39 -10.21 28.04
N GLU A 418 9.71 -9.17 27.59
CA GLU A 418 8.31 -8.90 27.96
C GLU A 418 7.42 -10.08 27.58
N VAL A 419 7.55 -10.58 26.35
CA VAL A 419 6.77 -11.75 25.90
C VAL A 419 7.08 -12.99 26.75
N CYS A 420 8.37 -13.26 27.04
CA CYS A 420 8.78 -14.33 27.94
C CYS A 420 8.15 -14.21 29.34
N GLN A 421 8.03 -12.99 29.88
CA GLN A 421 7.38 -12.76 31.17
C GLN A 421 5.86 -13.00 31.14
N CYS A 422 5.19 -12.70 30.03
CA CYS A 422 3.76 -12.99 29.86
C CYS A 422 3.45 -14.48 29.93
N TYR A 423 4.34 -15.36 29.44
CA TYR A 423 4.21 -16.81 29.59
C TYR A 423 4.29 -17.27 31.04
N ASN A 424 5.24 -16.72 31.79
CA ASN A 424 5.47 -17.14 33.17
C ASN A 424 4.37 -16.64 34.13
N LYS A 425 3.48 -15.75 33.69
CA LYS A 425 2.36 -15.21 34.48
C LYS A 425 1.00 -15.89 34.20
N ASN A 426 0.87 -16.69 33.14
CA ASN A 426 -0.33 -17.46 32.83
C ASN A 426 0.00 -18.97 32.88
N PRO A 427 -0.10 -19.61 34.08
CA PRO A 427 0.13 -21.05 34.23
C PRO A 427 -0.91 -21.92 33.52
#